data_AF-A0A240EM25-F1
#
_entry.id   AF-A0A240EM25-F1
#
_cell.length_a   1.000
_cell.length_b   1.000
_cell.length_c   1.000
_cell.angle_alpha   90.00
_cell.angle_beta   90.00
_cell.angle_gamma   90.00
#
_symmetry.space_group_name_H-M   'P 1'
#
loop_
_entity.id
_entity.type
_entity.pdbx_description
1 polymer ?
#
loop_
_entity_poly.entity_id
_entity_poly.type
_entity_poly.pdbx_seq_one_letter_code
_entity_poly.pdbx_strand_id
1 'polypeptide(L)'
;MIPSFTLAAELYDTQHNFEWLRAFALGVQHPAIHTIVSTHPNALTSLDGQAQVEAAARAHWRQAQCHCGLRWTLNRYATALCGAHNLTFEDIDLHLAYPELPLLKYYGALLKASRNTDKEPLWRRHLAYCRALSLALYEYSRAPDSQLCYSASSIVTTSAAKKESVCFRYQATAHCYHVNDWRYFLLPMPWEPT
;
A
#
# COMPACT_ATOMS: atom_id res chain seq x y z
N MET A 1 -22.50 -4.24 1.87
CA MET A 1 -21.91 -3.14 2.65
C MET A 1 -20.46 -3.54 2.89
N ILE A 2 -19.53 -2.97 2.13
CA ILE A 2 -18.13 -3.41 2.14
C ILE A 2 -17.43 -2.70 3.31
N PRO A 3 -16.78 -3.42 4.25
CA PRO A 3 -16.09 -2.83 5.39
C PRO A 3 -14.72 -2.23 4.99
N SER A 4 -14.64 -1.52 3.85
CA SER A 4 -13.35 -1.12 3.25
C SER A 4 -12.70 0.09 3.90
N PHE A 5 -13.46 0.95 4.60
CA PHE A 5 -12.94 2.19 5.18
C PHE A 5 -12.61 2.11 6.67
N THR A 6 -13.32 1.27 7.44
CA THR A 6 -13.04 1.07 8.86
C THR A 6 -11.64 0.46 9.06
N LEU A 7 -11.23 -0.44 8.16
CA LEU A 7 -9.92 -1.09 8.24
C LEU A 7 -8.75 -0.13 8.02
N ALA A 8 -8.87 0.92 7.19
CA ALA A 8 -7.75 1.85 6.94
C ALA A 8 -7.46 2.76 8.16
N ALA A 9 -8.52 3.23 8.83
CA ALA A 9 -8.41 3.95 10.09
C ALA A 9 -7.95 3.02 11.24
N GLU A 10 -8.46 1.79 11.29
CA GLU A 10 -8.01 0.76 12.24
C GLU A 10 -6.55 0.34 11.98
N LEU A 11 -6.08 0.29 10.72
CA LEU A 11 -4.68 0.02 10.35
C LEU A 11 -3.74 1.17 10.72
N TYR A 12 -4.24 2.41 10.66
CA TYR A 12 -3.52 3.59 11.15
C TYR A 12 -3.45 3.59 12.69
N ASP A 13 -4.53 3.27 13.40
CA ASP A 13 -4.53 3.19 14.87
C ASP A 13 -3.72 1.99 15.39
N THR A 14 -3.67 0.91 14.60
CA THR A 14 -2.84 -0.28 14.88
C THR A 14 -1.44 -0.17 14.27
N GLN A 15 -0.87 1.04 14.17
CA GLN A 15 0.51 1.32 13.70
C GLN A 15 1.63 0.47 14.34
N HIS A 16 1.31 -0.29 15.39
CA HIS A 16 2.18 -1.20 16.15
C HIS A 16 1.86 -2.70 15.94
N ASN A 17 0.78 -3.06 15.23
CA ASN A 17 0.40 -4.44 14.98
C ASN A 17 0.90 -4.90 13.59
N PHE A 18 2.13 -5.42 13.58
CA PHE A 18 2.77 -5.96 12.38
C PHE A 18 1.94 -7.06 11.68
N GLU A 19 1.10 -7.80 12.41
CA GLU A 19 0.25 -8.85 11.82
C GLU A 19 -0.86 -8.27 10.94
N TRP A 20 -1.48 -7.16 11.36
CA TRP A 20 -2.49 -6.47 10.54
C TRP A 20 -1.88 -5.85 9.28
N LEU A 21 -0.67 -5.29 9.38
CA LEU A 21 0.04 -4.79 8.20
C LEU A 21 0.37 -5.93 7.22
N ARG A 22 0.79 -7.10 7.72
CA ARG A 22 1.05 -8.28 6.89
C ARG A 22 -0.23 -8.79 6.22
N ALA A 23 -1.32 -8.86 6.95
CA ALA A 23 -2.64 -9.24 6.41
C ALA A 23 -3.08 -8.25 5.31
N PHE A 24 -2.96 -6.95 5.57
CA PHE A 24 -3.25 -5.91 4.58
C PHE A 24 -2.40 -6.05 3.31
N ALA A 25 -1.09 -6.27 3.46
CA ALA A 25 -0.19 -6.50 2.32
C ALA A 25 -0.58 -7.72 1.48
N LEU A 26 -1.15 -8.76 2.11
CA LEU A 26 -1.70 -9.91 1.40
C LEU A 26 -3.12 -9.71 0.86
N GLY A 27 -3.70 -8.51 0.98
CA GLY A 27 -5.00 -8.18 0.41
C GLY A 27 -6.19 -8.64 1.25
N VAL A 28 -6.06 -8.70 2.59
CA VAL A 28 -7.16 -9.07 3.52
C VAL A 28 -8.43 -8.23 3.36
N GLN A 29 -8.37 -7.10 2.65
CA GLN A 29 -9.55 -6.31 2.31
C GLN A 29 -10.50 -7.03 1.34
N HIS A 30 -10.01 -8.02 0.58
CA HIS A 30 -10.84 -8.86 -0.26
C HIS A 30 -11.50 -9.98 0.59
N PRO A 31 -12.83 -10.21 0.49
CA PRO A 31 -13.52 -11.19 1.35
C PRO A 31 -12.94 -12.60 1.34
N ALA A 32 -12.53 -13.10 0.17
CA ALA A 32 -11.92 -14.43 0.07
C ALA A 32 -10.58 -14.52 0.80
N ILE A 33 -9.76 -13.46 0.75
CA ILE A 33 -8.48 -13.41 1.46
C ILE A 33 -8.72 -13.21 2.96
N HIS A 34 -9.68 -12.36 3.33
CA HIS A 34 -10.09 -12.17 4.72
C HIS A 34 -10.42 -13.51 5.37
N THR A 35 -11.27 -14.32 4.73
CA THR A 35 -11.63 -15.64 5.23
C THR A 35 -10.41 -16.54 5.42
N ILE A 36 -9.46 -16.54 4.48
CA ILE A 36 -8.23 -17.34 4.61
C ILE A 36 -7.42 -16.90 5.84
N VAL A 37 -7.16 -15.60 5.97
CA VAL A 37 -6.36 -15.04 7.08
C VAL A 37 -7.08 -15.23 8.43
N SER A 38 -8.41 -15.09 8.47
CA SER A 38 -9.19 -15.20 9.72
C SER A 38 -9.36 -16.65 10.19
N THR A 39 -9.48 -17.61 9.26
CA THR A 39 -9.63 -19.03 9.59
C THR A 39 -8.29 -19.69 9.90
N HIS A 40 -7.21 -19.17 9.32
CA HIS A 40 -5.86 -19.66 9.52
C HIS A 40 -4.94 -18.46 9.83
N PRO A 41 -4.87 -18.01 11.09
CA PRO A 41 -4.04 -16.86 11.47
C PRO A 41 -2.55 -17.06 11.11
N ASN A 42 -2.10 -18.32 11.13
CA ASN A 42 -0.75 -18.71 10.72
C ASN A 42 -0.60 -18.89 9.19
N ALA A 43 -1.62 -18.60 8.38
CA ALA A 43 -1.54 -18.73 6.93
C ALA A 43 -0.44 -17.84 6.31
N LEU A 44 -0.09 -16.76 7.00
CA LEU A 44 1.00 -15.88 6.60
C LEU A 44 2.38 -16.56 6.74
N THR A 45 2.51 -17.49 7.69
CA THR A 45 3.77 -18.13 8.07
C THR A 45 3.84 -19.62 7.70
N SER A 46 2.72 -20.24 7.33
CA SER A 46 2.66 -21.64 6.89
C SER A 46 2.72 -21.79 5.37
N LEU A 47 3.31 -22.89 4.90
CA LEU A 47 3.42 -23.19 3.46
C LEU A 47 2.04 -23.32 2.80
N ASP A 48 1.09 -23.98 3.47
CA ASP A 48 -0.26 -24.18 2.93
C ASP A 48 -1.03 -22.87 2.83
N GLY A 49 -0.88 -21.98 3.81
CA GLY A 49 -1.48 -20.64 3.76
C GLY A 49 -0.89 -19.78 2.66
N GLN A 50 0.43 -19.82 2.49
CA GLN A 50 1.11 -19.15 1.38
C GLN A 50 0.63 -19.67 0.02
N ALA A 51 0.43 -20.98 -0.12
CA ALA A 51 -0.09 -21.59 -1.34
C ALA A 51 -1.53 -21.14 -1.66
N GLN A 52 -2.40 -21.03 -0.65
CA GLN A 52 -3.77 -20.53 -0.82
C GLN A 52 -3.80 -19.06 -1.23
N VAL A 53 -3.00 -18.21 -0.59
CA VAL A 53 -2.87 -16.79 -0.94
C VAL A 53 -2.35 -16.63 -2.37
N GLU A 54 -1.35 -17.43 -2.77
CA GLU A 54 -0.83 -17.42 -4.15
C GLU A 54 -1.89 -17.86 -5.17
N ALA A 55 -2.67 -18.90 -4.85
CA ALA A 55 -3.74 -19.37 -5.72
C ALA A 55 -4.81 -18.29 -5.94
N ALA A 56 -5.21 -17.59 -4.88
CA ALA A 56 -6.12 -16.46 -4.98
C ALA A 56 -5.51 -15.33 -5.83
N ALA A 57 -4.26 -14.93 -5.54
CA ALA A 57 -3.56 -13.91 -6.31
C ALA A 57 -3.53 -14.22 -7.81
N ARG A 58 -3.26 -15.48 -8.18
CA ARG A 58 -3.20 -15.95 -9.56
C ARG A 58 -4.55 -15.83 -10.29
N ALA A 59 -5.65 -16.11 -9.59
CA ALA A 59 -7.00 -15.98 -10.16
C ALA A 59 -7.31 -14.51 -10.49
N HIS A 60 -7.10 -13.62 -9.54
CA HIS A 60 -7.32 -12.18 -9.71
C HIS A 60 -6.34 -11.56 -10.73
N TRP A 61 -5.08 -12.02 -10.77
CA TRP A 61 -4.06 -11.51 -11.67
C TRP A 61 -4.45 -11.64 -13.14
N ARG A 62 -5.02 -12.78 -13.54
CA ARG A 62 -5.46 -13.01 -14.93
C ARG A 62 -6.51 -11.99 -15.37
N GLN A 63 -7.41 -11.62 -14.47
CA GLN A 63 -8.45 -10.63 -14.75
C GLN A 63 -7.85 -9.21 -14.79
N ALA A 64 -6.98 -8.89 -13.83
CA ALA A 64 -6.34 -7.57 -13.72
C ALA A 64 -5.48 -7.22 -14.95
N GLN A 65 -4.84 -8.21 -15.58
CA GLN A 65 -4.04 -8.00 -16.79
C GLN A 65 -4.86 -7.53 -18.00
N CYS A 66 -6.17 -7.78 -18.02
CA CYS A 66 -7.07 -7.33 -19.08
C CYS A 66 -7.46 -5.85 -18.94
N HIS A 67 -7.31 -5.26 -17.75
CA HIS A 67 -7.66 -3.86 -17.49
C HIS A 67 -6.41 -2.96 -17.64
N CYS A 68 -6.47 -1.98 -18.55
CA CYS A 68 -5.30 -1.17 -18.91
C CYS A 68 -4.71 -0.40 -17.72
N GLY A 69 -5.55 0.22 -16.88
CA GLY A 69 -5.12 0.96 -15.70
C GLY A 69 -4.48 0.07 -14.63
N LEU A 70 -5.02 -1.13 -14.41
CA LEU A 70 -4.44 -2.09 -13.47
C LEU A 70 -3.10 -2.61 -13.97
N ARG A 71 -3.05 -3.03 -15.24
CA ARG A 71 -1.81 -3.52 -15.86
C ARG A 71 -0.67 -2.50 -15.75
N TRP A 72 -0.94 -1.22 -16.00
CA TRP A 72 0.07 -0.17 -15.88
C TRP A 72 0.56 -0.03 -14.43
N THR A 73 -0.34 0.08 -13.47
CA THR A 73 -0.03 0.19 -12.05
C THR A 73 0.78 -1.00 -11.54
N LEU A 74 0.38 -2.22 -11.91
CA LEU A 74 1.07 -3.46 -11.53
C LEU A 74 2.49 -3.52 -12.11
N ASN A 75 2.68 -3.13 -13.37
CA ASN A 75 4.00 -3.10 -14.01
C ASN A 75 4.92 -2.03 -13.40
N ARG A 76 4.38 -0.84 -13.12
CA ARG A 76 5.11 0.24 -12.45
C ARG A 76 5.54 -0.20 -11.05
N TYR A 77 4.64 -0.83 -10.30
CA TYR A 77 4.91 -1.33 -8.96
C TYR A 77 5.97 -2.43 -8.95
N ALA A 78 5.86 -3.44 -9.82
CA ALA A 78 6.86 -4.50 -9.95
C ALA A 78 8.24 -3.92 -10.32
N THR A 79 8.29 -2.88 -11.15
CA THR A 79 9.56 -2.20 -11.49
C THR A 79 10.18 -1.49 -10.29
N ALA A 80 9.39 -0.76 -9.51
CA ALA A 80 9.87 -0.11 -8.28
C ALA A 80 10.42 -1.15 -7.30
N LEU A 81 9.66 -2.22 -7.08
CA LEU A 81 9.98 -3.24 -6.10
C LEU A 81 11.24 -4.02 -6.47
N CYS A 82 11.43 -4.37 -7.74
CA CYS A 82 12.61 -5.09 -8.22
C CYS A 82 13.84 -4.18 -8.40
N GLY A 83 13.67 -2.94 -8.88
CA GLY A 83 14.77 -2.05 -9.27
C GLY A 83 15.40 -1.22 -8.15
N ALA A 84 14.96 -1.38 -6.90
CA ALA A 84 15.33 -0.51 -5.78
C ALA A 84 15.08 0.99 -6.05
N HIS A 85 14.18 1.29 -7.00
CA HIS A 85 13.80 2.66 -7.33
C HIS A 85 12.67 3.08 -6.40
N ASN A 86 12.86 4.21 -5.72
CA ASN A 86 11.78 4.82 -4.95
C ASN A 86 10.83 5.55 -5.91
N LEU A 87 9.89 4.81 -6.49
CA LEU A 87 8.81 5.39 -7.30
C LEU A 87 7.66 5.81 -6.39
N THR A 88 7.05 6.93 -6.76
CA THR A 88 5.79 7.40 -6.18
C THR A 88 4.61 6.80 -6.95
N PHE A 89 3.52 6.51 -6.25
CA PHE A 89 2.28 5.95 -6.77
C PHE A 89 1.12 6.92 -6.52
N GLU A 90 0.25 7.04 -7.51
CA GLU A 90 -0.95 7.88 -7.55
C GLU A 90 -2.14 6.99 -7.92
N ASP A 91 -2.32 5.91 -7.17
CA ASP A 91 -3.27 4.84 -7.50
C ASP A 91 -4.27 4.53 -6.38
N ILE A 92 -4.52 5.51 -5.50
CA ILE A 92 -5.49 5.39 -4.41
C ILE A 92 -6.87 4.98 -4.92
N ASP A 93 -7.36 5.61 -5.98
CA ASP A 93 -8.66 5.27 -6.56
C ASP A 93 -8.74 3.81 -7.02
N LEU A 94 -7.62 3.24 -7.48
CA LEU A 94 -7.57 1.83 -7.84
C LEU A 94 -7.63 0.94 -6.59
N HIS A 95 -7.03 1.31 -5.47
CA HIS A 95 -7.19 0.55 -4.22
C HIS A 95 -8.60 0.61 -3.66
N LEU A 96 -9.33 1.70 -3.88
CA LEU A 96 -10.74 1.81 -3.50
C LEU A 96 -11.63 0.90 -4.35
N ALA A 97 -11.30 0.75 -5.63
CA ALA A 97 -12.05 -0.10 -6.57
C ALA A 97 -11.66 -1.58 -6.50
N TYR A 98 -10.42 -1.90 -6.14
CA TYR A 98 -9.84 -3.24 -6.17
C TYR A 98 -9.15 -3.59 -4.82
N PRO A 99 -9.91 -4.12 -3.84
CA PRO A 99 -9.38 -4.46 -2.51
C PRO A 99 -8.21 -5.45 -2.50
N GLU A 100 -8.09 -6.28 -3.53
CA GLU A 100 -7.00 -7.24 -3.72
C GLU A 100 -5.72 -6.62 -4.31
N LEU A 101 -5.72 -5.33 -4.64
CA LEU A 101 -4.59 -4.69 -5.35
C LEU A 101 -3.24 -4.80 -4.62
N PRO A 102 -3.13 -4.71 -3.28
CA PRO A 102 -1.88 -5.00 -2.57
C PRO A 102 -1.31 -6.39 -2.88
N LEU A 103 -2.17 -7.42 -2.86
CA LEU A 103 -1.80 -8.79 -3.19
C LEU A 103 -1.31 -8.92 -4.64
N LEU A 104 -2.05 -8.32 -5.58
CA LEU A 104 -1.70 -8.35 -7.00
C LEU A 104 -0.37 -7.65 -7.27
N LYS A 105 -0.10 -6.53 -6.59
CA LYS A 105 1.14 -5.77 -6.67
C LYS A 105 2.34 -6.63 -6.24
N TYR A 106 2.22 -7.35 -5.13
CA TYR A 106 3.26 -8.27 -4.68
C TYR A 106 3.44 -9.46 -5.63
N TYR A 107 2.33 -10.10 -6.03
CA TYR A 107 2.36 -11.25 -6.94
C TYR A 107 2.98 -10.90 -8.30
N GLY A 108 2.65 -9.74 -8.87
CA GLY A 108 3.26 -9.25 -10.10
C GLY A 108 4.77 -9.03 -9.99
N ALA A 109 5.23 -8.52 -8.84
CA ALA A 109 6.65 -8.37 -8.58
C ALA A 109 7.36 -9.72 -8.45
N LEU A 110 6.73 -10.73 -7.82
CA LEU A 110 7.26 -12.09 -7.76
C LEU A 110 7.38 -12.73 -9.14
N LEU A 111 6.41 -12.51 -10.03
CA LEU A 111 6.47 -13.00 -11.41
C LEU A 111 7.60 -12.34 -12.23
N LYS A 112 7.89 -11.07 -11.94
CA LYS A 112 8.96 -10.30 -12.60
C LYS A 112 10.35 -10.63 -12.05
N ALA A 113 10.44 -10.97 -10.77
CA ALA A 113 11.68 -11.39 -10.14
C ALA A 113 12.18 -12.71 -10.76
N SER A 114 13.50 -12.90 -10.80
CA SER A 114 14.06 -14.17 -11.28
C SER A 114 13.68 -15.30 -10.31
N ARG A 115 13.53 -16.54 -10.79
CA ARG A 115 13.18 -17.70 -9.94
C ARG A 115 14.13 -17.92 -8.77
N ASN A 116 15.37 -17.45 -8.88
CA ASN A 116 16.41 -17.57 -7.86
C ASN A 116 16.59 -16.30 -7.01
N THR A 117 15.72 -15.30 -7.18
CA THR A 117 15.78 -14.07 -6.39
C THR A 117 15.35 -14.35 -4.96
N ASP A 118 16.15 -13.90 -3.99
CA ASP A 118 15.76 -13.86 -2.59
C ASP A 118 14.48 -13.02 -2.45
N LYS A 119 13.41 -13.67 -1.95
CA LYS A 119 12.09 -13.07 -1.80
C LYS A 119 12.02 -12.15 -0.59
N GLU A 120 12.92 -12.31 0.38
CA GLU A 120 12.86 -11.59 1.66
C GLU A 120 13.05 -10.07 1.49
N PRO A 121 14.05 -9.57 0.71
CA PRO A 121 14.15 -8.14 0.40
C PRO A 121 12.93 -7.59 -0.36
N LEU A 122 12.33 -8.39 -1.24
CA LEU A 122 11.16 -8.00 -2.02
C LEU A 122 9.94 -7.81 -1.11
N TRP A 123 9.74 -8.77 -0.19
CA TRP A 123 8.69 -8.73 0.82
C TRP A 123 8.83 -7.53 1.76
N ARG A 124 10.04 -7.28 2.28
CA ARG A 124 10.28 -6.11 3.15
C ARG A 124 9.97 -4.79 2.47
N ARG A 125 10.37 -4.62 1.20
CA ARG A 125 10.00 -3.42 0.42
C ARG A 125 8.49 -3.33 0.23
N HIS A 126 7.83 -4.46 -0.04
CA HIS A 126 6.39 -4.48 -0.24
C HIS A 126 5.65 -4.03 1.02
N LEU A 127 6.06 -4.54 2.19
CA LEU A 127 5.53 -4.11 3.49
C LEU A 127 5.73 -2.61 3.73
N ALA A 128 6.90 -2.06 3.40
CA ALA A 128 7.15 -0.62 3.54
C ALA A 128 6.20 0.22 2.66
N TYR A 129 5.98 -0.20 1.41
CA TYR A 129 4.99 0.43 0.53
C TYR A 129 3.55 0.28 1.05
N CYS A 130 3.19 -0.88 1.59
CA CYS A 130 1.86 -1.11 2.16
C CYS A 130 1.63 -0.28 3.43
N ARG A 131 2.67 -0.05 4.23
CA ARG A 131 2.61 0.85 5.39
C ARG A 131 2.39 2.30 4.97
N ALA A 132 3.09 2.74 3.92
CA ALA A 132 2.85 4.07 3.36
C ALA A 132 1.44 4.19 2.75
N LEU A 133 0.99 3.15 2.06
CA LEU A 133 -0.35 3.07 1.47
C LEU A 133 -1.46 3.13 2.54
N SER A 134 -1.31 2.48 3.70
CA SER A 134 -2.34 2.52 4.73
C SER A 134 -2.54 3.93 5.28
N LEU A 135 -1.45 4.66 5.55
CA LEU A 135 -1.51 6.09 5.93
C LEU A 135 -2.08 6.94 4.79
N ALA A 136 -1.70 6.67 3.55
CA ALA A 136 -2.25 7.37 2.41
C ALA A 136 -3.78 7.20 2.29
N LEU A 137 -4.29 5.98 2.44
CA LEU A 137 -5.73 5.71 2.46
C LEU A 137 -6.44 6.41 3.63
N TYR A 138 -5.81 6.44 4.80
CA TYR A 138 -6.31 7.19 5.96
C TYR A 138 -6.43 8.69 5.66
N GLU A 139 -5.38 9.32 5.15
CA GLU A 139 -5.39 10.74 4.80
C GLU A 139 -6.41 11.05 3.69
N TYR A 140 -6.53 10.17 2.70
CA TYR A 140 -7.55 10.30 1.66
C TYR A 140 -8.97 10.29 2.24
N SER A 141 -9.26 9.41 3.22
CA SER A 141 -10.59 9.36 3.86
C SER A 141 -10.97 10.66 4.58
N ARG A 142 -9.98 11.42 5.07
CA ARG A 142 -10.17 12.72 5.75
C ARG A 142 -10.33 13.88 4.77
N ALA A 143 -9.84 13.72 3.54
CA ALA A 143 -9.91 14.76 2.52
C ALA A 143 -9.95 14.14 1.10
N PRO A 144 -11.09 13.56 0.67
CA PRO A 144 -11.20 12.81 -0.59
C PRO A 144 -10.90 13.63 -1.85
N ASP A 145 -11.09 14.95 -1.80
CA ASP A 145 -10.80 15.86 -2.92
C ASP A 145 -9.31 16.22 -3.04
N SER A 146 -8.46 15.67 -2.18
CA SER A 146 -7.02 15.95 -2.18
C SER A 146 -6.30 15.07 -3.19
N GLN A 147 -5.35 15.65 -3.91
CA GLN A 147 -4.39 14.86 -4.66
C GLN A 147 -3.46 14.14 -3.70
N LEU A 148 -3.26 12.85 -3.91
CA LEU A 148 -2.42 12.04 -3.05
C LEU A 148 -1.41 11.25 -3.87
N CYS A 149 -0.15 11.26 -3.41
CA CYS A 149 0.86 10.35 -3.90
C CYS A 149 1.66 9.74 -2.74
N TYR A 150 2.11 8.50 -2.90
CA TYR A 150 2.86 7.79 -1.87
C TYR A 150 4.04 7.01 -2.44
N SER A 151 5.11 6.90 -1.67
CA SER A 151 6.28 6.07 -1.94
C SER A 151 6.63 5.24 -0.70
N ALA A 152 7.71 4.44 -0.74
CA ALA A 152 8.13 3.72 0.46
C ALA A 152 8.61 4.67 1.58
N SER A 153 8.97 5.92 1.25
CA SER A 153 9.60 6.86 2.17
C SER A 153 8.88 8.20 2.35
N SER A 154 7.81 8.44 1.59
CA SER A 154 7.10 9.71 1.60
C SER A 154 5.63 9.56 1.24
N ILE A 155 4.78 10.39 1.81
CA ILE A 155 3.38 10.54 1.41
C ILE A 155 3.12 12.02 1.27
N VAL A 156 2.52 12.43 0.17
CA VAL A 156 2.18 13.83 -0.08
C VAL A 156 0.69 13.92 -0.37
N THR A 157 0.00 14.76 0.40
CA THR A 157 -1.40 15.12 0.21
C THR A 157 -1.50 16.60 -0.08
N THR A 158 -2.18 16.95 -1.17
CA THR A 158 -2.34 18.35 -1.59
C THR A 158 -3.82 18.66 -1.78
N SER A 159 -4.32 19.63 -1.03
CA SER A 159 -5.70 20.10 -1.09
C SER A 159 -5.74 21.51 -1.63
N ALA A 160 -6.19 21.65 -2.89
CA ALA A 160 -6.40 22.96 -3.50
C ALA A 160 -7.48 23.78 -2.79
N ALA A 161 -8.54 23.13 -2.32
CA ALA A 161 -9.63 23.78 -1.58
C ALA A 161 -9.14 24.43 -0.28
N LYS A 162 -8.19 23.79 0.42
CA LYS A 162 -7.60 24.31 1.67
C LYS A 162 -6.36 25.17 1.44
N LYS A 163 -5.83 25.21 0.21
CA LYS A 163 -4.50 25.74 -0.15
C LYS A 163 -3.42 25.16 0.76
N GLU A 164 -3.44 23.85 0.95
CA GLU A 164 -2.52 23.12 1.84
C GLU A 164 -1.83 21.97 1.10
N SER A 165 -0.56 21.74 1.42
CA SER A 165 0.17 20.52 1.07
C SER A 165 0.85 19.94 2.30
N VAL A 166 0.61 18.67 2.59
CA VAL A 166 1.21 17.95 3.71
C VAL A 166 2.10 16.84 3.16
N CYS A 167 3.34 16.81 3.61
CA CYS A 167 4.34 15.82 3.24
C CYS A 167 4.82 15.09 4.48
N PHE A 168 4.52 13.79 4.58
CA PHE A 168 5.11 12.91 5.57
C PHE A 168 6.40 12.31 4.99
N ARG A 169 7.50 12.33 5.75
CA ARG A 169 8.79 11.77 5.30
C ARG A 169 9.61 11.21 6.48
N TYR A 170 10.36 10.14 6.24
CA TYR A 170 11.30 9.62 7.24
C TYR A 170 12.36 10.65 7.61
N GLN A 171 12.72 10.68 8.90
CA GLN A 171 13.77 11.55 9.46
C GLN A 171 13.50 13.05 9.24
N ALA A 172 12.28 13.43 8.90
CA ALA A 172 11.91 14.83 8.77
C ALA A 172 11.73 15.47 10.15
N THR A 173 12.28 16.66 10.32
CA THR A 173 11.89 17.53 11.43
C THR A 173 10.61 18.24 11.04
N ALA A 174 9.62 18.25 11.94
CA ALA A 174 8.36 18.92 11.71
C ALA A 174 8.61 20.40 11.39
N HIS A 175 8.12 20.85 10.24
CA HIS A 175 8.32 22.21 9.76
C HIS A 175 7.11 22.67 8.97
N CYS A 176 6.75 23.94 9.11
CA CYS A 176 5.68 24.58 8.36
C CYS A 176 6.23 25.86 7.72
N TYR A 177 5.91 26.05 6.45
CA TYR A 177 6.25 27.27 5.72
C TYR A 177 5.14 27.65 4.76
N HIS A 178 5.10 28.93 4.41
CA HIS A 178 4.10 29.48 3.50
C HIS A 178 4.76 29.95 2.20
N VAL A 179 4.11 29.69 1.07
CA VAL A 179 4.48 30.27 -0.23
C VAL A 179 3.22 30.88 -0.82
N ASN A 180 3.19 32.22 -0.90
CA ASN A 180 1.96 32.97 -1.20
C ASN A 180 0.82 32.55 -0.23
N ASP A 181 -0.35 32.23 -0.78
CA ASP A 181 -1.52 31.77 -0.01
C ASP A 181 -1.49 30.28 0.37
N TRP A 182 -0.42 29.56 0.02
CA TRP A 182 -0.31 28.13 0.28
C TRP A 182 0.46 27.84 1.56
N ARG A 183 -0.02 26.85 2.32
CA ARG A 183 0.62 26.33 3.53
C ARG A 183 1.21 24.95 3.24
N TYR A 184 2.48 24.78 3.58
CA TYR A 184 3.22 23.54 3.37
C TYR A 184 3.66 22.99 4.72
N PHE A 185 3.29 21.74 4.98
CA PHE A 185 3.64 21.03 6.20
C PHE A 185 4.58 19.88 5.83
N LEU A 186 5.78 19.88 6.40
CA LEU A 186 6.67 18.73 6.42
C LEU A 186 6.54 18.09 7.80
N LEU A 187 6.12 16.83 7.84
CA LEU A 187 5.91 16.08 9.07
C LEU A 187 6.75 14.79 9.07
N PRO A 188 7.25 14.34 10.23
CA PRO A 188 7.83 13.01 10.32
C PRO A 188 6.78 11.94 10.00
N MET A 189 7.21 10.82 9.42
CA MET A 189 6.39 9.61 9.43
C MET A 189 6.08 9.22 10.88
N PRO A 190 4.86 8.72 11.18
CA PRO A 190 4.50 8.36 12.55
C PRO A 190 5.18 7.06 13.01
N TRP A 191 6.04 6.47 12.18
CA TRP A 191 6.84 5.30 12.50
C TRP A 191 8.30 5.48 12.07
N GLU A 192 9.19 4.75 12.76
CA GLU A 192 10.59 4.63 12.36
C GLU A 192 10.76 3.71 11.13
N PRO A 193 11.79 3.95 10.29
CA PRO A 193 12.14 3.02 9.23
C PRO A 193 12.50 1.65 9.83
N THR A 194 11.88 0.59 9.33
CA THR A 194 12.19 -0.82 9.65
C THR A 194 13.45 -1.32 8.96
#